data_AF-A0A9J6FG17-F1
#
_entry.id   AF-A0A9J6FG17-F1
#
_cell.length_a   1.000
_cell.length_b   1.000
_cell.length_c   1.000
_cell.angle_alpha   90.00
_cell.angle_beta   90.00
_cell.angle_gamma   90.00
#
_symmetry.space_group_name_H-M   'P 1'
#
loop_
_entity.id
_entity.type
_entity.pdbx_description
1 polymer ?
#
loop_
_entity_poly.entity_id
_entity_poly.type
_entity_poly.pdbx_seq_one_letter_code
_entity_poly.pdbx_strand_id
1 'polypeptide(L)'
;MARTGCRIQWASPPPNTTAPLQGWPRNVGAEHNDCGGLFQLTNHLYEPLGQGFAWTWYCGMPKITDFSQLAEIMTPESAQAFAQVYKMPGRTPAAIEHDLTSARVVVSQLTNHLYEPLGQGFGMDLVALNIQRGRDHGIPSYNDWREYCGMPKITDFSQLAEIMTPESAQAFAQVYKYPDDIDLFPAGVNERSVPGGTLGPTFACIVAEQFRRMKNGDRFWYENGGLESSFNEVQIEQLRKASLARIICDNTNLGYVQPLVLIREANWNPKVDCNGEDIPRVDLDNWQNEPVWT
;
A
#
# COMPACT_ATOMS: atom_id res chain seq x y z
N MET A 1 -7.35 14.02 25.93
CA MET A 1 -5.99 13.69 26.44
C MET A 1 -5.00 14.17 25.40
N ALA A 2 -4.09 15.07 25.79
CA ALA A 2 -3.14 15.70 24.88
C ALA A 2 -2.21 14.66 24.25
N ARG A 3 -2.15 14.61 22.91
CA ARG A 3 -1.22 13.75 22.15
C ARG A 3 0.18 14.37 22.30
N THR A 4 1.05 13.72 23.05
CA THR A 4 2.48 14.07 23.12
C THR A 4 3.07 14.00 21.71
N GLY A 5 3.62 15.13 21.25
CA GLY A 5 3.90 15.41 19.84
C GLY A 5 4.96 14.53 19.19
N CYS A 6 4.74 14.22 17.91
CA CYS A 6 5.77 13.75 16.99
C CYS A 6 6.92 14.76 16.95
N ARG A 7 8.16 14.30 17.19
CA ARG A 7 9.37 15.11 17.05
C ARG A 7 10.05 14.73 15.74
N ILE A 8 10.02 15.64 14.76
CA ILE A 8 10.85 15.53 13.56
C ILE A 8 12.28 15.86 13.98
N GLN A 9 13.21 14.90 13.90
CA GLN A 9 14.64 15.15 14.07
C GLN A 9 15.31 15.18 12.71
N TRP A 10 15.78 16.37 12.33
CA TRP A 10 16.69 16.54 11.20
C TRP A 10 18.10 16.20 11.66
N ALA A 11 18.69 15.14 11.11
CA ALA A 11 20.10 14.85 11.28
C ALA A 11 20.84 15.30 10.01
N SER A 12 21.42 16.50 10.03
CA SER A 12 22.38 16.89 9.01
C SER A 12 23.75 16.30 9.36
N PRO A 13 24.50 15.73 8.40
CA PRO A 13 25.91 15.45 8.66
C PRO A 13 26.64 16.77 8.94
N PRO A 14 27.53 16.82 9.95
CA PRO A 14 28.34 18.01 10.17
C PRO A 14 29.20 18.27 8.92
N PRO A 15 29.36 19.54 8.50
CA PRO A 15 30.23 19.87 7.38
C PRO A 15 31.67 19.51 7.77
N ASN A 16 32.34 18.70 6.93
CA ASN A 16 33.73 18.21 7.05
C ASN A 16 34.02 16.99 7.95
N THR A 17 33.39 15.85 7.70
CA THR A 17 33.98 14.55 8.14
C THR A 17 34.05 13.54 7.01
N THR A 18 35.27 13.23 6.57
CA THR A 18 35.66 12.05 5.77
C THR A 18 35.73 10.77 6.62
N ALA A 19 34.91 10.66 7.67
CA ALA A 19 34.97 9.53 8.60
C ALA A 19 34.31 8.29 7.97
N PRO A 20 34.95 7.10 8.03
CA PRO A 20 34.38 5.87 7.51
C PRO A 20 33.11 5.48 8.27
N LEU A 21 32.21 4.75 7.60
CA LEU A 21 30.91 4.24 8.06
C LEU A 21 30.96 3.29 9.29
N GLN A 22 31.99 3.35 10.13
CA GLN A 22 32.17 2.50 11.32
C GLN A 22 31.56 3.07 12.60
N GLY A 23 31.01 4.30 12.59
CA GLY A 23 30.39 4.94 13.75
C GLY A 23 28.86 4.96 13.77
N TRP A 24 28.19 4.44 12.74
CA TRP A 24 26.73 4.38 12.74
C TRP A 24 26.25 3.32 13.75
N PRO A 25 25.25 3.60 14.60
CA PRO A 25 24.76 2.61 15.54
C PRO A 25 24.23 1.41 14.75
N ARG A 26 24.92 0.27 14.85
CA ARG A 26 24.50 -1.01 14.26
C ARG A 26 23.23 -1.58 14.91
N ASN A 27 22.74 -0.93 15.96
CA ASN A 27 21.45 -1.13 16.58
C ASN A 27 20.93 0.25 17.01
N VAL A 28 20.18 0.94 16.16
CA VAL A 28 19.11 1.80 16.69
C VAL A 28 17.93 0.88 16.91
N GLY A 29 18.08 -0.02 17.90
CA GLY A 29 16.93 -0.72 18.45
C GLY A 29 15.95 0.36 18.88
N ALA A 30 14.74 0.29 18.37
CA ALA A 30 13.66 1.14 18.84
C ALA A 30 13.47 0.86 20.33
N GLU A 31 14.09 1.68 21.20
CA GLU A 31 13.85 1.66 22.65
C GLU A 31 12.40 2.03 22.99
N HIS A 32 11.57 2.34 21.99
CA HIS A 32 10.12 2.42 22.10
C HIS A 32 9.50 1.44 21.12
N ASN A 33 8.82 0.42 21.65
CA ASN A 33 8.03 -0.57 20.91
C ASN A 33 6.94 0.04 19.99
N ASP A 34 6.77 1.38 20.00
CA ASP A 34 5.74 2.16 19.30
C ASP A 34 6.27 3.07 18.18
N CYS A 35 7.56 3.03 17.85
CA CYS A 35 8.14 3.82 16.75
C CYS A 35 8.44 2.91 15.54
N GLY A 36 7.58 2.98 14.51
CA GLY A 36 7.90 2.47 13.18
C GLY A 36 8.65 3.54 12.40
N GLY A 37 9.88 3.27 12.00
CA GLY A 37 10.63 4.15 11.10
C GLY A 37 10.08 4.04 9.69
N LEU A 38 9.78 5.18 9.05
CA LEU A 38 9.42 5.23 7.63
C LEU A 38 10.68 5.59 6.85
N PHE A 39 11.13 4.70 5.95
CA PHE A 39 12.19 5.04 5.00
C PHE A 39 11.55 5.80 3.84
N GLN A 40 11.56 7.13 3.91
CA GLN A 40 11.04 7.98 2.84
C GLN A 40 12.23 8.50 2.02
N LEU A 41 12.42 7.97 0.81
CA LEU A 41 13.30 8.58 -0.18
C LEU A 41 12.61 9.84 -0.71
N THR A 42 12.83 10.99 -0.06
CA THR A 42 12.45 12.28 -0.62
C THR A 42 13.56 12.75 -1.57
N ASN A 43 13.32 12.67 -2.88
CA ASN A 43 14.07 13.48 -3.83
C ASN A 43 13.61 14.93 -3.64
N HIS A 44 14.35 15.71 -2.85
CA HIS A 44 14.14 17.16 -2.84
C HIS A 44 14.62 17.74 -4.18
N LEU A 45 13.66 18.07 -5.04
CA LEU A 45 13.85 19.14 -6.02
C LEU A 45 13.93 20.44 -5.21
N TYR A 46 15.06 21.16 -5.36
CA TYR A 46 15.43 22.42 -4.68
C TYR A 46 16.15 22.31 -3.33
N GLU A 47 17.43 21.92 -3.35
CA GLU A 47 18.52 22.68 -2.69
C GLU A 47 19.84 22.43 -3.46
N PRO A 48 20.75 23.42 -3.62
CA PRO A 48 21.97 23.25 -4.42
C PRO A 48 23.08 22.42 -3.75
N LEU A 49 22.86 21.81 -2.59
CA LEU A 49 23.92 21.22 -1.77
C LEU A 49 23.49 19.88 -1.12
N GLY A 50 23.49 18.81 -1.91
CA GLY A 50 23.67 17.44 -1.41
C GLY A 50 22.38 16.62 -1.21
N GLN A 51 22.47 15.33 -1.55
CA GLN A 51 21.44 14.34 -1.24
C GLN A 51 21.42 14.11 0.28
N GLY A 52 20.37 14.59 0.95
CA GLY A 52 20.08 14.29 2.35
C GLY A 52 19.01 13.20 2.46
N PHE A 53 19.21 12.25 3.38
CA PHE A 53 18.18 11.30 3.77
C PHE A 53 17.40 11.87 4.96
N ALA A 54 16.07 12.01 4.84
CA ALA A 54 15.21 12.43 5.94
C ALA A 54 14.53 11.20 6.57
N TRP A 55 14.64 11.08 7.89
CA TRP A 55 13.94 10.06 8.67
C TRP A 55 12.72 10.68 9.34
N THR A 56 11.52 10.29 8.92
CA THR A 56 10.29 10.66 9.62
C THR A 56 9.87 9.51 10.53
N TRP A 57 10.04 9.70 11.85
CA TRP A 57 9.56 8.75 12.85
C TRP A 57 8.11 9.05 13.20
N TYR A 58 7.21 8.10 12.93
CA TYR A 58 5.83 8.14 13.41
C TYR A 58 5.75 7.33 14.72
N CYS A 59 5.95 8.03 15.84
CA CYS A 59 5.90 7.43 17.17
C CYS A 59 4.50 7.57 17.80
N GLY A 60 4.05 6.52 18.52
CA GLY A 60 2.84 6.57 19.36
C GLY A 60 1.54 6.14 18.68
N MET A 61 1.62 5.54 17.48
CA MET A 61 0.48 4.88 16.85
C MET A 61 0.54 3.37 17.17
N PRO A 62 -0.51 2.78 17.80
CA PRO A 62 -0.55 1.34 18.06
C PRO A 62 -0.35 0.56 16.76
N LYS A 63 0.36 -0.57 16.83
CA LYS A 63 0.52 -1.47 15.67
C LYS A 63 -0.84 -2.09 15.32
N ILE A 64 -1.10 -2.27 14.02
CA ILE A 64 -2.19 -3.13 13.58
C ILE A 64 -1.78 -4.58 13.85
N THR A 65 -2.48 -5.24 14.76
CA THR A 65 -2.26 -6.66 15.10
C THR A 65 -3.49 -7.52 14.76
N ASP A 66 -4.60 -6.89 14.36
CA ASP A 66 -5.84 -7.56 13.98
C ASP A 66 -6.43 -6.90 12.73
N PHE A 67 -6.87 -7.73 11.78
CA PHE A 67 -7.57 -7.33 10.57
C PHE A 67 -8.85 -6.53 10.84
N SER A 68 -9.50 -6.72 11.99
CA SER A 68 -10.64 -5.90 12.40
C SER A 68 -10.28 -4.41 12.53
N GLN A 69 -9.01 -4.09 12.84
CA GLN A 69 -8.49 -2.72 12.96
C GLN A 69 -8.29 -2.04 11.59
N LEU A 70 -8.37 -2.78 10.47
CA LEU A 70 -8.39 -2.18 9.13
C LEU A 70 -9.61 -1.29 8.89
N ALA A 71 -10.71 -1.54 9.62
CA ALA A 71 -11.89 -0.69 9.59
C ALA A 71 -11.59 0.74 10.09
N GLU A 72 -10.51 0.95 10.86
CA GLU A 72 -10.08 2.27 11.33
C GLU A 72 -9.34 3.10 10.27
N ILE A 73 -8.86 2.46 9.20
CA ILE A 73 -8.19 3.13 8.06
C ILE A 73 -9.23 3.72 7.12
N MET A 74 -10.32 3.00 6.92
CA MET A 74 -11.47 3.43 6.15
C MET A 74 -12.31 4.40 6.99
N THR A 75 -12.80 5.49 6.37
CA THR A 75 -13.83 6.28 7.04
C THR A 75 -15.07 5.41 7.23
N PRO A 76 -15.95 5.67 8.21
CA PRO A 76 -17.21 4.96 8.34
C PRO A 76 -18.00 4.92 7.02
N GLU A 77 -17.94 5.99 6.23
CA GLU A 77 -18.57 6.09 4.90
C GLU A 77 -17.84 5.25 3.85
N SER A 78 -16.50 5.22 3.84
CA SER A 78 -15.72 4.35 2.94
C SER A 78 -15.94 2.87 3.27
N ALA A 79 -15.99 2.54 4.57
CA ALA A 79 -16.28 1.21 5.07
C ALA A 79 -17.73 0.80 4.75
N GLN A 80 -18.68 1.74 4.83
CA GLN A 80 -20.06 1.52 4.39
C GLN A 80 -20.17 1.37 2.88
N ALA A 81 -19.49 2.17 2.07
CA ALA A 81 -19.47 2.04 0.61
C ALA A 81 -18.86 0.71 0.21
N PHE A 82 -17.74 0.31 0.83
CA PHE A 82 -17.15 -1.01 0.67
C PHE A 82 -18.13 -2.11 1.09
N ALA A 83 -18.75 -2.01 2.28
CA ALA A 83 -19.73 -2.98 2.78
C ALA A 83 -21.01 -3.04 1.92
N GLN A 84 -21.46 -1.93 1.34
CA GLN A 84 -22.58 -1.89 0.40
C GLN A 84 -22.22 -2.62 -0.88
N VAL A 85 -21.00 -2.41 -1.37
CA VAL A 85 -20.42 -3.17 -2.48
C VAL A 85 -20.41 -4.68 -2.14
N TYR A 86 -20.11 -5.12 -0.91
CA TYR A 86 -20.25 -6.53 -0.47
C TYR A 86 -21.68 -7.05 -0.34
N LYS A 87 -22.66 -6.18 -0.08
CA LYS A 87 -24.07 -6.54 0.16
C LYS A 87 -24.94 -6.51 -1.10
N MET A 88 -24.38 -6.24 -2.28
CA MET A 88 -25.13 -6.22 -3.54
C MET A 88 -25.62 -7.63 -3.94
N PRO A 89 -26.87 -7.78 -4.44
CA PRO A 89 -27.43 -9.07 -4.82
C PRO A 89 -26.59 -9.76 -5.91
N GLY A 90 -26.26 -11.05 -5.71
CA GLY A 90 -25.47 -11.86 -6.66
C GLY A 90 -23.99 -12.03 -6.30
N ARG A 91 -23.49 -11.42 -5.22
CA ARG A 91 -22.17 -11.71 -4.64
C ARG A 91 -22.26 -12.81 -3.58
N THR A 92 -21.96 -14.04 -3.96
CA THR A 92 -21.60 -15.08 -2.97
C THR A 92 -20.10 -15.04 -2.71
N PRO A 93 -19.61 -15.37 -1.50
CA PRO A 93 -18.17 -15.54 -1.23
C PRO A 93 -17.46 -16.45 -2.25
N ALA A 94 -18.19 -17.43 -2.79
CA ALA A 94 -17.70 -18.36 -3.83
C ALA A 94 -17.38 -17.70 -5.18
N ALA A 95 -18.05 -16.59 -5.54
CA ALA A 95 -17.76 -15.87 -6.78
C ALA A 95 -16.45 -15.06 -6.72
N ILE A 96 -15.97 -14.74 -5.51
CA ILE A 96 -14.67 -14.09 -5.27
C ILE A 96 -13.55 -15.16 -5.29
N GLU A 97 -13.85 -16.38 -4.82
CA GLU A 97 -12.89 -17.46 -4.68
C GLU A 97 -12.42 -18.05 -6.02
N HIS A 98 -13.28 -18.04 -7.05
CA HIS A 98 -13.00 -18.68 -8.35
C HIS A 98 -12.01 -17.90 -9.26
N ASP A 99 -11.68 -16.64 -8.94
CA ASP A 99 -10.69 -15.84 -9.68
C ASP A 99 -9.30 -15.82 -8.97
N LEU A 100 -9.20 -16.44 -7.78
CA LEU A 100 -8.03 -16.35 -6.89
C LEU A 100 -7.21 -17.65 -6.81
N THR A 101 -7.63 -18.71 -7.50
CA THR A 101 -7.01 -20.06 -7.44
C THR A 101 -6.07 -20.37 -8.62
N SER A 102 -5.96 -19.50 -9.62
CA SER A 102 -4.90 -19.64 -10.62
C SER A 102 -3.58 -19.36 -9.92
N ALA A 103 -2.68 -20.35 -9.90
CA ALA A 103 -1.30 -20.19 -9.45
C ALA A 103 -0.79 -18.82 -9.91
N ARG A 104 -0.39 -17.97 -8.96
CA ARG A 104 0.00 -16.59 -9.22
C ARG A 104 1.35 -16.55 -9.93
N VAL A 105 1.32 -16.94 -11.19
CA VAL A 105 2.47 -16.96 -12.09
C VAL A 105 2.57 -15.56 -12.68
N VAL A 106 3.64 -14.86 -12.34
CA VAL A 106 3.99 -13.60 -13.00
C VAL A 106 4.23 -13.91 -14.48
N VAL A 107 3.58 -13.15 -15.36
CA VAL A 107 3.62 -13.39 -16.82
C VAL A 107 5.06 -13.36 -17.36
N SER A 108 5.33 -14.17 -18.39
CA SER A 108 6.68 -14.28 -19.01
C SER A 108 7.23 -12.95 -19.50
N GLN A 109 6.36 -12.00 -19.86
CA GLN A 109 6.75 -10.65 -20.24
C GLN A 109 7.50 -9.90 -19.12
N LEU A 110 7.24 -10.25 -17.87
CA LEU A 110 7.92 -9.66 -16.71
C LEU A 110 9.02 -10.55 -16.14
N THR A 111 8.98 -11.87 -16.34
CA THR A 111 10.02 -12.80 -15.81
C THR A 111 11.12 -13.14 -16.81
N ASN A 112 10.92 -12.97 -18.13
CA ASN A 112 11.94 -13.28 -19.13
C ASN A 112 12.21 -12.14 -20.12
N HIS A 113 11.29 -11.19 -20.25
CA HIS A 113 11.30 -10.18 -21.31
C HIS A 113 11.16 -8.74 -20.77
N LEU A 114 11.43 -8.51 -19.48
CA LEU A 114 11.37 -7.16 -18.92
C LEU A 114 12.45 -6.28 -19.58
N TYR A 115 12.04 -5.19 -20.23
CA TYR A 115 12.93 -4.30 -20.99
C TYR A 115 13.82 -5.02 -22.01
N GLU A 116 13.28 -6.03 -22.70
CA GLU A 116 13.99 -6.72 -23.79
C GLU A 116 14.38 -5.74 -24.91
N PRO A 117 15.68 -5.62 -25.25
CA PRO A 117 16.10 -4.86 -26.41
C PRO A 117 15.75 -5.59 -27.71
N LEU A 118 15.40 -4.82 -28.75
CA LEU A 118 15.00 -5.36 -30.05
C LEU A 118 16.05 -6.33 -30.62
N GLY A 119 15.59 -7.54 -30.97
CA GLY A 119 16.40 -8.55 -31.62
C GLY A 119 17.28 -9.40 -30.69
N GLN A 120 17.22 -9.20 -29.37
CA GLN A 120 18.01 -10.00 -28.41
C GLN A 120 17.34 -11.32 -28.02
N GLY A 121 16.00 -11.38 -27.99
CA GLY A 121 15.26 -12.60 -27.62
C GLY A 121 15.21 -12.88 -26.12
N PHE A 122 15.76 -12.00 -25.28
CA PHE A 122 15.69 -12.07 -23.81
C PHE A 122 15.80 -10.68 -23.17
N GLY A 123 15.12 -10.50 -22.05
CA GLY A 123 15.18 -9.31 -21.20
C GLY A 123 15.59 -9.68 -19.76
N MET A 124 15.18 -8.84 -18.81
CA MET A 124 15.38 -9.08 -17.39
C MET A 124 14.20 -9.86 -16.78
N ASP A 125 14.42 -10.35 -15.55
CA ASP A 125 13.39 -10.96 -14.71
C ASP A 125 13.03 -10.02 -13.55
N LEU A 126 11.82 -9.46 -13.58
CA LEU A 126 11.31 -8.58 -12.53
C LEU A 126 11.21 -9.27 -11.17
N VAL A 127 10.83 -10.55 -11.13
CA VAL A 127 10.67 -11.30 -9.89
C VAL A 127 12.04 -11.57 -9.27
N ALA A 128 13.01 -12.00 -10.08
CA ALA A 128 14.39 -12.17 -9.62
C ALA A 128 14.98 -10.83 -9.12
N LEU A 129 14.72 -9.73 -9.84
CA LEU A 129 15.13 -8.39 -9.43
C LEU A 129 14.49 -7.98 -8.09
N ASN A 130 13.21 -8.27 -7.87
CA ASN A 130 12.52 -7.94 -6.62
C ASN A 130 13.09 -8.74 -5.43
N ILE A 131 13.38 -10.04 -5.62
CA ILE A 131 14.06 -10.86 -4.61
C ILE A 131 15.43 -10.29 -4.29
N GLN A 132 16.24 -10.03 -5.31
CA GLN A 132 17.59 -9.50 -5.12
C GLN A 132 17.58 -8.11 -4.45
N ARG A 133 16.59 -7.27 -4.76
CA ARG A 133 16.40 -5.95 -4.15
C ARG A 133 15.98 -6.04 -2.69
N GLY A 134 15.13 -7.01 -2.34
CA GLY A 134 14.81 -7.31 -0.95
C GLY A 134 16.07 -7.63 -0.14
N ARG A 135 16.95 -8.47 -0.69
CA ARG A 135 18.23 -8.84 -0.07
C ARG A 135 19.20 -7.66 0.03
N ASP A 136 19.31 -6.87 -1.03
CA ASP A 136 20.14 -5.66 -1.08
C ASP A 136 19.72 -4.63 -0.01
N HIS A 137 18.41 -4.43 0.15
CA HIS A 137 17.86 -3.54 1.18
C HIS A 137 17.85 -4.14 2.59
N GLY A 138 18.34 -5.38 2.78
CA GLY A 138 18.34 -6.06 4.08
C GLY A 138 16.94 -6.28 4.65
N ILE A 139 15.95 -6.54 3.78
CA ILE A 139 14.57 -6.81 4.23
C ILE A 139 14.57 -8.11 5.06
N PRO A 140 13.97 -8.10 6.27
CA PRO A 140 13.86 -9.31 7.10
C PRO A 140 13.10 -10.45 6.43
N SER A 141 13.22 -11.65 7.02
CA SER A 141 12.59 -12.85 6.49
C SER A 141 11.06 -12.73 6.47
N TYR A 142 10.42 -13.54 5.63
CA TYR A 142 8.96 -13.67 5.63
C TYR A 142 8.40 -13.96 7.03
N ASN A 143 9.08 -14.80 7.81
CA ASN A 143 8.66 -15.17 9.15
C ASN A 143 8.77 -14.03 10.17
N ASP A 144 9.77 -13.16 10.05
CA ASP A 144 9.89 -11.96 10.89
C ASP A 144 8.71 -11.01 10.64
N TRP A 145 8.29 -10.87 9.38
CA TRP A 145 7.11 -10.09 9.01
C TRP A 145 5.79 -10.72 9.47
N ARG A 146 5.68 -12.05 9.45
CA ARG A 146 4.52 -12.74 10.03
C ARG A 146 4.39 -12.44 11.51
N GLU A 147 5.47 -12.58 12.25
CA GLU A 147 5.50 -12.30 13.69
C GLU A 147 5.20 -10.82 13.98
N TYR A 148 5.79 -9.90 13.21
CA TYR A 148 5.46 -8.47 13.29
C TYR A 148 3.95 -8.20 13.14
N CYS A 149 3.30 -8.93 12.24
CA CYS A 149 1.86 -8.85 11.99
C CYS A 149 1.00 -9.71 12.94
N GLY A 150 1.57 -10.23 14.03
CA GLY A 150 0.85 -11.00 15.05
C GLY A 150 0.51 -12.44 14.63
N MET A 151 1.08 -12.93 13.53
CA MET A 151 0.87 -14.29 13.04
C MET A 151 2.00 -15.22 13.54
N PRO A 152 1.71 -16.51 13.72
CA PRO A 152 2.73 -17.47 14.10
C PRO A 152 3.77 -17.65 12.98
N LYS A 153 5.03 -17.80 13.37
CA LYS A 153 6.12 -18.21 12.47
C LYS A 153 5.85 -19.60 11.89
N ILE A 154 6.24 -19.80 10.66
CA ILE A 154 6.26 -21.10 9.98
C ILE A 154 7.52 -21.85 10.43
N THR A 155 7.36 -23.02 11.05
CA THR A 155 8.49 -23.83 11.53
C THR A 155 8.77 -25.02 10.62
N ASP A 156 7.82 -25.39 9.76
CA ASP A 156 7.95 -26.49 8.81
C ASP A 156 7.28 -26.12 7.47
N PHE A 157 7.89 -26.52 6.35
CA PHE A 157 7.37 -26.19 5.03
C PHE A 157 5.96 -26.75 4.76
N SER A 158 5.54 -27.82 5.44
CA SER A 158 4.18 -28.37 5.31
C SER A 158 3.10 -27.37 5.72
N GLN A 159 3.39 -26.46 6.67
CA GLN A 159 2.46 -25.43 7.11
C GLN A 159 2.19 -24.38 6.03
N LEU A 160 3.06 -24.24 5.02
CA LEU A 160 2.81 -23.33 3.91
C LEU A 160 1.56 -23.76 3.11
N ALA A 161 1.27 -25.06 3.01
CA ALA A 161 0.10 -25.54 2.26
C ALA A 161 -1.25 -25.06 2.84
N GLU A 162 -1.28 -24.64 4.11
CA GLU A 162 -2.46 -24.05 4.75
C GLU A 162 -2.75 -22.63 4.28
N ILE A 163 -1.72 -21.90 3.82
CA ILE A 163 -1.77 -20.46 3.52
C ILE A 163 -1.50 -20.11 2.06
N MET A 164 -1.00 -21.04 1.25
CA MET A 164 -0.79 -20.89 -0.20
C MET A 164 -1.22 -22.16 -0.95
N THR A 165 -0.99 -22.23 -2.27
CA THR A 165 -1.28 -23.45 -3.04
C THR A 165 -0.26 -24.55 -2.73
N PRO A 166 -0.62 -25.84 -2.83
CA PRO A 166 0.31 -26.95 -2.61
C PRO A 166 1.56 -26.87 -3.50
N GLU A 167 1.40 -26.42 -4.74
CA GLU A 167 2.49 -26.28 -5.71
C GLU A 167 3.49 -25.21 -5.28
N SER A 168 3.00 -24.04 -4.82
CA SER A 168 3.86 -22.98 -4.30
C SER A 168 4.57 -23.43 -3.02
N ALA A 169 3.86 -24.08 -2.09
CA ALA A 169 4.45 -24.60 -0.86
C ALA A 169 5.58 -25.60 -1.15
N GLN A 170 5.38 -26.50 -2.11
CA GLN A 170 6.41 -27.44 -2.56
C GLN A 170 7.60 -26.72 -3.21
N ALA A 171 7.35 -25.69 -4.03
CA ALA A 171 8.42 -24.91 -4.64
C ALA A 171 9.30 -24.20 -3.60
N PHE A 172 8.72 -23.63 -2.53
CA PHE A 172 9.50 -23.07 -1.43
C PHE A 172 10.37 -24.11 -0.73
N ALA A 173 9.82 -25.30 -0.46
CA ALA A 173 10.56 -26.40 0.17
C ALA A 173 11.72 -26.92 -0.69
N GLN A 174 11.68 -26.73 -2.00
CA GLN A 174 12.75 -27.11 -2.93
C GLN A 174 13.87 -26.06 -3.00
N VAL A 175 13.56 -24.78 -2.78
CA VAL A 175 14.48 -23.66 -2.99
C VAL A 175 15.16 -23.22 -1.70
N TYR A 176 14.43 -23.19 -0.58
CA TYR A 176 14.94 -22.69 0.70
C TYR A 176 15.31 -23.85 1.62
N LYS A 177 16.38 -23.67 2.40
CA LYS A 177 16.85 -24.70 3.35
C LYS A 177 16.01 -24.71 4.62
N TYR A 178 15.64 -23.53 5.13
CA TYR A 178 14.80 -23.37 6.31
C TYR A 178 13.64 -22.39 6.02
N PRO A 179 12.47 -22.53 6.67
CA PRO A 179 11.38 -21.56 6.54
C PRO A 179 11.76 -20.12 6.92
N ASP A 180 12.70 -19.94 7.85
CA ASP A 180 13.25 -18.63 8.24
C ASP A 180 14.13 -17.98 7.14
N ASP A 181 14.52 -18.71 6.09
CA ASP A 181 15.29 -18.16 4.96
C ASP A 181 14.38 -17.57 3.87
N ILE A 182 13.06 -17.77 3.95
CA ILE A 182 12.13 -17.39 2.88
C ILE A 182 12.10 -15.87 2.73
N ASP A 183 12.43 -15.37 1.53
CA ASP A 183 12.33 -13.95 1.19
C ASP A 183 10.86 -13.48 1.26
N LEU A 184 10.63 -12.28 1.81
CA LEU A 184 9.29 -11.71 1.99
C LEU A 184 8.48 -11.65 0.69
N PHE A 185 9.07 -11.09 -0.38
CA PHE A 185 8.34 -10.82 -1.62
C PHE A 185 7.69 -12.07 -2.24
N PRO A 186 8.43 -13.14 -2.55
CA PRO A 186 7.85 -14.32 -3.17
C PRO A 186 6.81 -15.00 -2.26
N ALA A 187 7.01 -15.01 -0.94
CA ALA A 187 6.02 -15.59 -0.02
C ALA A 187 4.73 -14.77 0.04
N GLY A 188 4.84 -13.45 0.23
CA GLY A 188 3.69 -12.56 0.39
C GLY A 188 2.79 -12.52 -0.86
N VAL A 189 3.35 -12.62 -2.07
CA VAL A 189 2.52 -12.73 -3.29
C VAL A 189 1.83 -14.08 -3.43
N ASN A 190 2.38 -15.15 -2.84
CA ASN A 190 1.82 -16.51 -2.92
C ASN A 190 0.79 -16.81 -1.83
N GLU A 191 0.68 -15.98 -0.79
CA GLU A 191 -0.38 -16.12 0.20
C GLU A 191 -1.78 -16.06 -0.45
N ARG A 192 -2.68 -16.93 0.02
CA ARG A 192 -4.11 -16.85 -0.28
C ARG A 192 -4.63 -15.50 0.16
N SER A 193 -5.45 -14.89 -0.69
CA SER A 193 -5.99 -13.56 -0.40
C SER A 193 -6.94 -13.58 0.79
N VAL A 194 -6.95 -12.49 1.54
CA VAL A 194 -7.98 -12.26 2.56
C VAL A 194 -9.35 -12.13 1.88
N PRO A 195 -10.46 -12.47 2.56
CA PRO A 195 -11.80 -12.34 2.00
C PRO A 195 -12.07 -10.92 1.49
N GLY A 196 -12.39 -10.79 0.21
CA GLY A 196 -12.65 -9.50 -0.40
C GLY A 196 -11.42 -8.63 -0.72
N GLY A 197 -10.22 -9.12 -0.44
CA GLY A 197 -8.96 -8.49 -0.83
C GLY A 197 -8.27 -9.24 -1.96
N THR A 198 -7.18 -8.65 -2.45
CA THR A 198 -6.25 -9.28 -3.41
C THR A 198 -4.90 -9.62 -2.78
N LEU A 199 -4.66 -9.18 -1.54
CA LEU A 199 -3.44 -9.44 -0.80
C LEU A 199 -3.67 -10.56 0.23
N GLY A 200 -2.62 -11.34 0.50
CA GLY A 200 -2.63 -12.25 1.63
C GLY A 200 -2.45 -11.53 2.96
N PRO A 201 -2.63 -12.23 4.10
CA PRO A 201 -2.59 -11.64 5.42
C PRO A 201 -1.32 -10.82 5.72
N THR A 202 -0.13 -11.28 5.34
CA THR A 202 1.13 -10.58 5.64
C THR A 202 1.21 -9.27 4.86
N PHE A 203 0.95 -9.30 3.55
CA PHE A 203 0.96 -8.09 2.74
C PHE A 203 -0.17 -7.13 3.04
N ALA A 204 -1.36 -7.63 3.37
CA ALA A 204 -2.46 -6.77 3.77
C ALA A 204 -2.13 -6.02 5.08
N CYS A 205 -1.52 -6.68 6.07
CA CYS A 205 -1.01 -6.02 7.28
C CYS A 205 0.03 -4.93 6.97
N ILE A 206 1.08 -5.25 6.20
CA ILE A 206 2.16 -4.31 5.88
C ILE A 206 1.62 -3.09 5.11
N VAL A 207 0.82 -3.34 4.07
CA VAL A 207 0.25 -2.29 3.22
C VAL A 207 -0.71 -1.42 4.03
N ALA A 208 -1.58 -2.02 4.83
CA ALA A 208 -2.50 -1.29 5.69
C ALA A 208 -1.79 -0.40 6.69
N GLU A 209 -0.76 -0.93 7.37
CA GLU A 209 0.00 -0.16 8.35
C GLU A 209 0.70 1.04 7.69
N GLN A 210 1.24 0.86 6.48
CA GLN A 210 1.82 1.93 5.70
C GLN A 210 0.77 3.00 5.32
N PHE A 211 -0.40 2.60 4.82
CA PHE A 211 -1.47 3.54 4.47
C PHE A 211 -2.02 4.29 5.69
N ARG A 212 -2.19 3.59 6.82
CA ARG A 212 -2.64 4.19 8.08
C ARG A 212 -1.67 5.26 8.57
N ARG A 213 -0.36 4.97 8.53
CA ARG A 213 0.68 5.91 8.92
C ARG A 213 0.72 7.13 8.01
N MET A 214 0.60 6.94 6.69
CA MET A 214 0.53 8.06 5.74
C MET A 214 -0.69 8.95 6.00
N LYS A 215 -1.88 8.35 6.16
CA LYS A 215 -3.11 9.08 6.45
C LYS A 215 -3.01 9.89 7.75
N ASN A 216 -2.68 9.23 8.86
CA ASN A 216 -2.67 9.87 10.18
C ASN A 216 -1.46 10.78 10.41
N GLY A 217 -0.38 10.54 9.68
CA GLY A 217 0.86 11.29 9.74
C GLY A 217 0.86 12.55 8.89
N ASP A 218 -0.07 12.66 7.93
CA ASP A 218 -0.16 13.79 7.03
C ASP A 218 -0.99 14.93 7.64
N ARG A 219 -0.32 16.05 7.93
CA ARG A 219 -0.96 17.28 8.39
C ARG A 219 -1.98 17.80 7.38
N PHE A 220 -1.73 17.59 6.09
CA PHE A 220 -2.56 18.01 4.97
C PHE A 220 -3.52 16.93 4.49
N TRP A 221 -3.70 15.84 5.23
CA TRP A 221 -4.74 14.87 4.90
C TRP A 221 -6.08 15.60 4.76
N TYR A 222 -6.75 15.40 3.63
CA TYR A 222 -7.83 16.30 3.20
C TYR A 222 -9.00 16.35 4.18
N GLU A 223 -9.27 15.29 4.95
CA GLU A 223 -10.36 15.24 5.95
C GLU A 223 -9.99 15.83 7.31
N ASN A 224 -8.74 16.25 7.51
CA ASN A 224 -8.36 16.91 8.75
C ASN A 224 -9.12 18.24 8.88
N GLY A 225 -9.76 18.48 10.02
CA GLY A 225 -10.45 19.73 10.33
C GLY A 225 -9.70 20.61 11.35
N GLY A 226 -10.07 21.88 11.42
CA GLY A 226 -9.61 22.81 12.46
C GLY A 226 -8.18 23.34 12.30
N LEU A 227 -7.55 23.13 11.14
CA LEU A 227 -6.26 23.71 10.77
C LEU A 227 -6.45 24.80 9.71
N GLU A 228 -5.49 25.71 9.58
CA GLU A 228 -5.49 26.73 8.52
C GLU A 228 -5.50 26.11 7.10
N SER A 229 -4.91 24.93 6.95
CA SER A 229 -4.87 24.19 5.68
C SER A 229 -6.05 23.23 5.47
N SER A 230 -7.02 23.21 6.38
CA SER A 230 -8.16 22.29 6.30
C SER A 230 -9.21 22.80 5.33
N PHE A 231 -9.78 21.89 4.54
CA PHE A 231 -11.04 22.18 3.85
C PHE A 231 -12.18 22.34 4.87
N ASN A 232 -13.16 23.17 4.53
CA ASN A 232 -14.39 23.28 5.31
C ASN A 232 -15.35 22.10 5.03
N GLU A 233 -16.40 21.94 5.84
CA GLU A 233 -17.31 20.80 5.75
C GLU A 233 -18.00 20.69 4.36
N VAL A 234 -18.36 21.81 3.75
CA VAL A 234 -19.00 21.83 2.42
C VAL A 234 -18.02 21.39 1.34
N GLN A 235 -16.77 21.86 1.42
CA GLN A 235 -15.70 21.43 0.53
C GLN A 235 -15.44 19.91 0.67
N ILE A 236 -15.42 19.37 1.88
CA ILE A 236 -15.28 17.92 2.12
C ILE A 236 -16.44 17.14 1.49
N GLU A 237 -17.67 17.60 1.64
CA GLU A 237 -18.84 16.95 1.04
C GLU A 237 -18.72 16.87 -0.49
N GLN A 238 -18.21 17.92 -1.13
CA GLN A 238 -17.98 17.91 -2.58
C GLN A 238 -16.82 16.99 -2.97
N LEU A 239 -15.70 17.01 -2.23
CA LEU A 239 -14.57 16.11 -2.49
C LEU A 239 -14.95 14.63 -2.35
N ARG A 240 -15.88 14.29 -1.45
CA ARG A 240 -16.39 12.91 -1.30
C ARG A 240 -17.16 12.40 -2.51
N LYS A 241 -17.63 13.28 -3.40
CA LYS A 241 -18.25 12.90 -4.69
C LYS A 241 -17.22 12.55 -5.76
N ALA A 242 -15.95 12.90 -5.56
CA ALA A 242 -14.89 12.60 -6.52
C ALA A 242 -14.77 11.10 -6.75
N SER A 243 -14.61 10.70 -8.01
CA SER A 243 -14.37 9.31 -8.40
C SER A 243 -13.43 9.24 -9.58
N LEU A 244 -12.71 8.12 -9.73
CA LEU A 244 -11.87 7.92 -10.91
C LEU A 244 -12.72 7.83 -12.19
N ALA A 245 -13.99 7.38 -12.10
CA ALA A 245 -14.96 7.45 -13.19
C ALA A 245 -15.20 8.90 -13.65
N ARG A 246 -15.44 9.82 -12.70
CA ARG A 246 -15.62 11.25 -13.00
C ARG A 246 -14.39 11.86 -13.66
N ILE A 247 -13.19 11.55 -13.15
CA ILE A 247 -11.92 12.01 -13.72
C ILE A 247 -11.80 11.56 -15.18
N ILE A 248 -12.11 10.30 -15.49
CA ILE A 248 -12.07 9.78 -16.87
C ILE A 248 -13.10 10.50 -17.75
N CYS A 249 -14.34 10.64 -17.27
CA CYS A 249 -15.40 11.31 -18.03
C CYS A 249 -15.09 12.79 -18.33
N ASP A 250 -14.42 13.51 -17.41
CA ASP A 250 -14.09 14.94 -17.61
C ASP A 250 -12.84 15.17 -18.47
N ASN A 251 -11.96 14.18 -18.59
CA ASN A 251 -10.66 14.33 -19.25
C ASN A 251 -10.50 13.45 -20.51
N THR A 252 -11.57 12.82 -20.98
CA THR A 252 -11.59 12.01 -22.20
C THR A 252 -12.87 12.25 -22.99
N ASN A 253 -12.92 11.74 -24.23
CA ASN A 253 -14.14 11.79 -25.06
C ASN A 253 -15.04 10.55 -24.86
N LEU A 254 -14.89 9.82 -23.75
CA LEU A 254 -15.75 8.68 -23.45
C LEU A 254 -17.12 9.16 -22.96
N GLY A 255 -18.19 8.71 -23.63
CA GLY A 255 -19.56 9.02 -23.22
C GLY A 255 -20.11 8.11 -22.11
N TYR A 256 -19.54 6.91 -21.94
CA TYR A 256 -20.03 5.91 -20.99
C TYR A 256 -18.87 5.23 -20.25
N VAL A 257 -18.97 5.16 -18.92
CA VAL A 257 -17.97 4.55 -18.02
C VAL A 257 -18.69 3.86 -16.86
N GLN A 258 -18.13 2.80 -16.30
CA GLN A 258 -18.67 2.16 -15.10
C GLN A 258 -18.34 2.99 -13.83
N PRO A 259 -19.27 3.17 -12.87
CA PRO A 259 -19.01 4.00 -11.69
C PRO A 259 -17.81 3.54 -10.85
N LEU A 260 -17.64 2.23 -10.65
CA LEU A 260 -16.51 1.65 -9.91
C LEU A 260 -15.46 1.11 -10.87
N VAL A 261 -14.64 2.00 -11.44
CA VAL A 261 -13.70 1.67 -12.53
C VAL A 261 -12.60 0.66 -12.20
N LEU A 262 -12.24 0.51 -10.92
CA LEU A 262 -11.28 -0.50 -10.47
C LEU A 262 -11.89 -1.90 -10.34
N ILE A 263 -13.22 -2.01 -10.47
CA ILE A 263 -13.92 -3.29 -10.51
C ILE A 263 -14.38 -3.52 -11.95
N ARG A 264 -14.31 -4.79 -12.38
CA ARG A 264 -14.76 -5.18 -13.72
C ARG A 264 -16.23 -4.81 -13.93
N GLU A 265 -16.56 -4.57 -15.20
CA GLU A 265 -17.94 -4.37 -15.63
C GLU A 265 -18.78 -5.61 -15.28
N ALA A 266 -19.97 -5.36 -14.75
CA ALA A 266 -20.92 -6.39 -14.37
C ALA A 266 -22.34 -5.80 -14.42
N ASN A 267 -23.37 -6.65 -14.35
CA ASN A 267 -24.76 -6.17 -14.34
C ASN A 267 -25.05 -5.16 -13.22
N TRP A 268 -24.34 -5.23 -12.09
CA TRP A 268 -24.46 -4.31 -10.94
C TRP A 268 -23.45 -3.15 -10.99
N ASN A 269 -22.50 -3.15 -11.93
CA ASN A 269 -21.55 -2.07 -12.21
C ASN A 269 -21.46 -1.85 -13.73
N PRO A 270 -22.60 -1.55 -14.40
CA PRO A 270 -22.63 -1.36 -15.84
C PRO A 270 -21.98 -0.03 -16.20
N LYS A 271 -21.63 0.14 -17.47
CA LYS A 271 -21.29 1.47 -18.00
C LYS A 271 -22.54 2.35 -18.02
N VAL A 272 -22.43 3.55 -17.47
CA VAL A 272 -23.48 4.55 -17.40
C VAL A 272 -23.03 5.83 -18.10
N ASP A 273 -23.99 6.68 -18.47
CA ASP A 273 -23.71 7.96 -19.14
C ASP A 273 -22.87 8.85 -18.23
N CYS A 274 -21.77 9.39 -18.76
CA CYS A 274 -20.90 10.31 -18.06
C CYS A 274 -21.59 11.61 -17.61
N ASN A 275 -22.75 11.96 -18.18
CA ASN A 275 -23.56 13.11 -17.75
C ASN A 275 -24.74 12.73 -16.86
N GLY A 276 -24.90 11.43 -16.53
CA GLY A 276 -25.90 10.95 -15.60
C GLY A 276 -25.56 11.18 -14.13
N GLU A 277 -26.52 10.92 -13.26
CA GLU A 277 -26.40 11.13 -11.81
C GLU A 277 -25.52 10.08 -11.10
N ASP A 278 -25.32 8.92 -11.74
CA ASP A 278 -24.51 7.81 -11.21
C ASP A 278 -23.00 8.15 -11.12
N ILE A 279 -22.54 9.17 -11.86
CA ILE A 279 -21.15 9.67 -11.82
C ILE A 279 -21.19 11.17 -11.49
N PRO A 280 -21.42 11.53 -10.21
CA PRO A 280 -21.63 12.91 -9.80
C PRO A 280 -20.41 13.78 -10.09
N ARG A 281 -20.66 15.07 -10.38
CA ARG A 281 -19.62 16.09 -10.51
C ARG A 281 -19.24 16.64 -9.14
N VAL A 282 -17.97 16.98 -9.00
CA VAL A 282 -17.49 17.77 -7.87
C VAL A 282 -17.83 19.22 -8.16
N ASP A 283 -18.61 19.85 -7.28
CA ASP A 283 -18.90 21.27 -7.37
C ASP A 283 -17.78 22.08 -6.71
N LEU A 284 -17.13 22.93 -7.51
CA LEU A 284 -15.99 23.74 -7.09
C LEU A 284 -16.37 25.18 -6.72
N ASP A 285 -17.65 25.53 -6.69
CA ASP A 285 -18.09 26.90 -6.37
C ASP A 285 -17.69 27.33 -4.95
N ASN A 286 -17.54 26.37 -4.03
CA ASN A 286 -17.07 26.61 -2.66
C ASN A 286 -15.59 26.99 -2.55
N TRP A 287 -14.86 27.08 -3.67
CA TRP A 287 -13.47 27.54 -3.72
C TRP A 287 -13.29 28.93 -4.34
N GLN A 288 -14.36 29.57 -4.82
CA GLN A 288 -14.26 30.84 -5.56
C GLN A 288 -13.62 31.98 -4.77
N ASN A 289 -13.73 31.97 -3.44
CA ASN A 289 -13.21 33.02 -2.55
C ASN A 289 -11.99 32.59 -1.73
N GLU A 290 -11.39 31.44 -2.05
CA GLU A 290 -10.18 30.99 -1.38
C GLU A 290 -8.99 31.92 -1.71
N PRO A 291 -8.13 32.25 -0.73
CA PRO A 291 -6.95 33.06 -0.99
C PRO A 291 -6.06 32.38 -2.03
N VAL A 292 -5.79 33.08 -3.13
CA VAL A 292 -4.73 32.67 -4.05
C VAL A 292 -3.40 33.06 -3.38
N TRP A 293 -2.69 32.06 -2.86
CA TRP A 293 -1.34 32.25 -2.32
C TRP A 293 -0.40 32.58 -3.48
N THR A 294 -0.14 33.87 -3.70
CA THR A 294 0.83 34.39 -4.67
C THR A 294 2.23 34.45 -4.10
#